data_AF-A0AAV8R1I5-F1
#
_entry.id   AF-A0AAV8R1I5-F1
#
_cell.length_a   1.000
_cell.length_b   1.000
_cell.length_c   1.000
_cell.angle_alpha   90.00
_cell.angle_beta   90.00
_cell.angle_gamma   90.00
#
_symmetry.space_group_name_H-M   'P 1'
#
loop_
_entity.id
_entity.type
_entity.pdbx_description
1 polymer ?
#
loop_
_entity_poly.entity_id
_entity_poly.type
_entity_poly.pdbx_seq_one_letter_code
_entity_poly.pdbx_strand_id
1 'polypeptide(L)'
;MDVPQSDCGFVKESELLFHCNQCDKELVRKIAQLLLPGLATACVDNTTGLFKTPASVAVVVRKEMVDYLKQRSQMYVTEAVGQGDDIANTVEEFSDEPTEIISGFVDDFASSKRNLFGRVSGWLSGESREDKIDDFAQEMETNVFWSIDRREAIAEILIMNVDLKRAFHCSTKFDSAQQLAGHETRCSFRILGCTNEGCKAKFSAIHAEKHDLECPFKVIPCEQKCSERIVRHDMDRHCITICPMKLVNCPFYQVGCHSAFPQCNLEKHCSECLRSHLMYVLQVLHKQEASVEELRRRVQLLEKTHTLSELSEALDVRSLTLVIKEQEAKMKKLERDLSNIRDNQKLAKNVK
;
A
#
# COMPACT_ATOMS: atom_id res chain seq x y z
N MET A 1 32.02 -20.48 -73.88
CA MET A 1 30.63 -20.61 -73.38
C MET A 1 30.76 -21.29 -72.04
N ASP A 2 31.05 -20.47 -71.03
CA ASP A 2 31.19 -20.88 -69.64
C ASP A 2 29.80 -20.95 -69.00
N VAL A 3 29.51 -22.05 -68.31
CA VAL A 3 28.38 -22.13 -67.38
C VAL A 3 28.98 -22.32 -65.99
N PRO A 4 28.81 -21.36 -65.06
CA PRO A 4 29.43 -21.45 -63.75
C PRO A 4 28.74 -22.48 -62.87
N GLN A 5 29.58 -23.27 -62.19
CA GLN A 5 29.24 -24.11 -61.07
C GLN A 5 28.76 -23.22 -59.92
N SER A 6 27.48 -23.31 -59.56
CA SER A 6 26.95 -22.60 -58.39
C SER A 6 27.35 -23.35 -57.12
N ASP A 7 28.37 -22.86 -56.45
CA ASP A 7 28.64 -23.16 -55.05
C ASP A 7 27.43 -22.71 -54.22
N CYS A 8 26.55 -23.64 -53.86
CA CYS A 8 25.57 -23.41 -52.82
C CYS A 8 26.32 -23.53 -51.49
N GLY A 9 26.85 -22.39 -51.04
CA GLY A 9 27.43 -22.26 -49.70
C GLY A 9 26.39 -22.66 -48.67
N PHE A 10 26.63 -23.77 -47.98
CA PHE A 10 26.02 -24.05 -46.69
C PHE A 10 26.37 -22.89 -45.76
N VAL A 11 25.44 -21.96 -45.59
CA VAL A 11 25.46 -21.03 -44.47
C VAL A 11 25.30 -21.91 -43.23
N LYS A 12 26.40 -22.18 -42.53
CA LYS A 12 26.34 -22.67 -41.15
C LYS A 12 25.43 -21.69 -40.41
N GLU A 13 24.27 -22.16 -39.94
CA GLU A 13 23.55 -21.49 -38.87
C GLU A 13 24.57 -21.19 -37.78
N SER A 14 24.89 -19.92 -37.59
CA SER A 14 25.61 -19.46 -36.41
C SER A 14 24.73 -19.87 -35.23
N GLU A 15 25.08 -20.98 -34.56
CA GLU A 15 24.44 -21.33 -33.30
C GLU A 15 24.61 -20.11 -32.39
N LEU A 16 23.52 -19.38 -32.14
CA LEU A 16 23.53 -18.26 -31.22
C LEU A 16 23.84 -18.81 -29.82
N LEU A 17 25.13 -18.77 -29.44
CA LEU A 17 25.68 -19.42 -28.25
C LEU A 17 25.21 -18.79 -26.93
N PHE A 18 24.83 -17.51 -26.96
CA PHE A 18 24.48 -16.74 -25.77
C PHE A 18 22.98 -16.46 -25.74
N HIS A 19 22.37 -16.55 -24.56
CA HIS A 19 20.94 -16.26 -24.36
C HIS A 19 20.75 -15.51 -23.05
N CYS A 20 19.75 -14.63 -23.02
CA CYS A 20 19.35 -13.92 -21.82
C CYS A 20 18.54 -14.86 -20.92
N ASN A 21 18.86 -14.90 -19.62
CA ASN A 21 18.17 -15.73 -18.63
C ASN A 21 17.33 -14.90 -17.63
N GLN A 22 17.06 -13.64 -17.96
CA GLN A 22 16.30 -12.74 -17.09
C GLN A 22 14.81 -13.11 -17.12
N CYS A 23 14.24 -13.29 -15.93
CA CYS A 23 12.85 -13.63 -15.71
C CYS A 23 12.16 -12.57 -14.85
N ASP A 24 10.83 -12.57 -14.86
CA ASP A 24 10.03 -11.76 -13.95
C ASP A 24 10.35 -12.11 -12.48
N LYS A 25 10.91 -11.14 -11.75
CA LYS A 25 11.38 -11.38 -10.39
C LYS A 25 10.25 -11.59 -9.39
N GLU A 26 9.08 -10.99 -9.61
CA GLU A 26 7.92 -11.20 -8.75
C GLU A 26 7.43 -12.65 -8.88
N LEU A 27 7.36 -13.13 -10.11
CA LEU A 27 6.98 -14.51 -10.42
C LEU A 27 8.00 -15.52 -9.88
N VAL A 28 9.30 -15.27 -10.07
CA VAL A 28 10.40 -16.07 -9.49
C VAL A 28 10.23 -16.20 -7.98
N ARG A 29 9.95 -15.11 -7.27
CA ARG A 29 9.75 -15.12 -5.81
C ARG A 29 8.49 -15.90 -5.42
N LYS A 30 7.38 -15.73 -6.15
CA LYS A 30 6.13 -16.45 -5.91
C LYS A 30 6.33 -17.96 -6.02
N ILE A 31 6.95 -18.42 -7.11
CA ILE A 31 7.27 -19.85 -7.29
C ILE A 31 8.26 -20.35 -6.24
N ALA A 32 9.30 -19.57 -5.92
CA ALA A 32 10.26 -19.93 -4.87
C ALA A 32 9.60 -20.11 -3.50
N GLN A 33 8.55 -19.33 -3.19
CA GLN A 33 7.76 -19.49 -1.97
C GLN A 33 6.95 -20.79 -1.96
N LEU A 34 6.40 -21.22 -3.10
CA LEU A 34 5.64 -22.47 -3.23
C LEU A 34 6.48 -23.74 -3.04
N LEU A 35 7.77 -23.70 -3.39
CA LEU A 35 8.63 -24.88 -3.35
C LEU A 35 8.81 -25.48 -1.95
N LEU A 36 8.83 -24.64 -0.90
CA LEU A 36 9.11 -25.11 0.45
C LEU A 36 7.91 -25.82 1.11
N PRO A 37 6.68 -25.28 1.07
CA PRO A 37 5.48 -26.02 1.48
C PRO A 37 5.30 -27.32 0.69
N GLY A 38 5.57 -27.30 -0.63
CA GLY A 38 5.54 -28.51 -1.45
C GLY A 38 6.52 -29.59 -0.97
N LEU A 39 7.75 -29.18 -0.63
CA LEU A 39 8.74 -30.07 -0.05
C LEU A 39 8.32 -30.60 1.32
N ALA A 40 7.77 -29.74 2.18
CA ALA A 40 7.29 -30.12 3.50
C ALA A 40 6.19 -31.18 3.39
N THR A 41 5.20 -30.95 2.52
CA THR A 41 4.14 -31.92 2.19
C THR A 41 4.73 -33.25 1.75
N ALA A 42 5.68 -33.25 0.81
CA ALA A 42 6.34 -34.46 0.34
C ALA A 42 7.13 -35.18 1.45
N CYS A 43 7.74 -34.46 2.40
CA CYS A 43 8.45 -35.04 3.53
C CYS A 43 7.51 -35.68 4.56
N VAL A 44 6.41 -35.01 4.88
CA VAL A 44 5.37 -35.53 5.78
C VAL A 44 4.70 -36.76 5.17
N ASP A 45 4.43 -36.75 3.88
CA ASP A 45 3.77 -37.88 3.20
C ASP A 45 4.72 -39.07 2.96
N ASN A 46 6.05 -38.85 2.93
CA ASN A 46 7.07 -39.90 2.80
C ASN A 46 7.45 -40.55 4.16
N THR A 47 7.22 -39.89 5.30
CA THR A 47 7.69 -40.39 6.61
C THR A 47 6.82 -41.52 7.15
N THR A 48 7.32 -42.76 7.06
CA THR A 48 6.70 -43.95 7.64
C THR A 48 7.29 -44.26 9.02
N GLY A 49 6.66 -43.75 10.09
CA GLY A 49 6.67 -44.32 11.45
C GLY A 49 8.00 -44.62 12.17
N LEU A 50 9.17 -44.40 11.59
CA LEU A 50 10.48 -44.75 12.14
C LEU A 50 11.47 -43.58 11.96
N PHE A 51 11.99 -43.15 13.10
CA PHE A 51 12.86 -42.01 13.36
C PHE A 51 13.91 -41.74 12.26
N LYS A 52 13.58 -40.80 11.38
CA LYS A 52 14.54 -39.98 10.66
C LYS A 52 14.38 -38.55 11.17
N THR A 53 15.49 -37.86 11.41
CA THR A 53 15.43 -36.43 11.72
C THR A 53 14.81 -35.71 10.53
N PRO A 54 13.94 -34.70 10.73
CA PRO A 54 13.35 -33.88 9.67
C PRO A 54 14.37 -33.49 8.59
N ALA A 55 15.55 -33.04 9.02
CA ALA A 55 16.67 -32.69 8.15
C ALA A 55 17.15 -33.83 7.23
N SER A 56 17.21 -35.07 7.70
CA SER A 56 17.70 -36.21 6.88
C SER A 56 16.73 -36.63 5.78
N VAL A 57 15.42 -36.53 6.02
CA VAL A 57 14.38 -36.79 5.01
C VAL A 57 14.37 -35.65 3.99
N ALA A 58 14.42 -34.41 4.48
CA ALA A 58 14.34 -33.22 3.65
C ALA A 58 15.47 -33.13 2.61
N VAL A 59 16.71 -33.55 2.94
CA VAL A 59 17.83 -33.52 1.97
C VAL A 59 17.55 -34.40 0.75
N VAL A 60 17.09 -35.63 0.98
CA VAL A 60 16.84 -36.60 -0.10
C VAL A 60 15.63 -36.18 -0.91
N VAL A 61 14.52 -35.86 -0.24
CA VAL A 61 13.27 -35.47 -0.91
C VAL A 61 13.45 -34.16 -1.70
N ARG A 62 14.22 -33.20 -1.19
CA ARG A 62 14.54 -31.96 -1.93
C ARG A 62 15.28 -32.23 -3.24
N LYS A 63 16.26 -33.15 -3.22
CA LYS A 63 17.00 -33.51 -4.44
C LYS A 63 16.05 -34.16 -5.45
N GLU A 64 15.27 -35.14 -5.02
CA GLU A 64 14.27 -35.81 -5.86
C GLU A 64 13.25 -34.83 -6.44
N MET A 65 12.79 -33.86 -5.64
CA MET A 65 11.86 -32.82 -6.06
C MET A 65 12.47 -31.93 -7.14
N VAL A 66 13.68 -31.42 -6.92
CA VAL A 66 14.35 -30.55 -7.89
C VAL A 66 14.59 -31.28 -9.22
N ASP A 67 15.04 -32.53 -9.16
CA ASP A 67 15.29 -33.34 -10.36
C ASP A 67 13.98 -33.62 -11.11
N TYR A 68 12.92 -33.99 -10.38
CA TYR A 68 11.57 -34.19 -10.94
C TYR A 68 11.03 -32.92 -11.62
N LEU A 69 11.05 -31.77 -10.92
CA LEU A 69 10.50 -30.52 -11.45
C LEU A 69 11.26 -30.04 -12.70
N LYS A 70 12.59 -30.19 -12.72
CA LYS A 70 13.39 -29.87 -13.91
C LYS A 70 13.03 -30.76 -15.09
N GLN A 71 12.94 -32.07 -14.87
CA GLN A 71 12.56 -33.01 -15.93
C GLN A 71 11.13 -32.74 -16.44
N ARG A 72 10.17 -32.58 -15.53
CA ARG A 72 8.76 -32.36 -15.86
C ARG A 72 8.55 -31.06 -16.64
N SER A 73 9.20 -29.98 -16.20
CA SER A 73 9.14 -28.68 -16.88
C SER A 73 9.81 -28.72 -18.26
N GLN A 74 10.93 -29.43 -18.44
CA GLN A 74 11.54 -29.60 -19.77
C GLN A 74 10.63 -30.36 -20.74
N MET A 75 9.93 -31.39 -20.27
CA MET A 75 9.01 -32.18 -21.09
C MET A 75 7.72 -31.42 -21.44
N TYR A 76 7.38 -30.36 -20.69
CA TYR A 76 6.17 -29.58 -20.89
C TYR A 76 6.06 -29.01 -22.31
N VAL A 77 7.16 -28.47 -22.85
CA VAL A 77 7.21 -27.93 -24.23
C VAL A 77 6.91 -29.02 -25.26
N THR A 78 7.48 -30.21 -25.10
CA THR A 78 7.28 -31.33 -26.05
C THR A 78 5.85 -31.86 -26.00
N GLU A 79 5.25 -31.92 -24.82
CA GLU A 79 3.86 -32.35 -24.63
C GLU A 79 2.86 -31.33 -25.18
N ALA A 80 3.10 -30.03 -24.96
CA ALA A 80 2.25 -28.96 -25.47
C ALA A 80 2.26 -28.87 -27.00
N VAL A 81 3.40 -29.17 -27.65
CA VAL A 81 3.51 -29.19 -29.11
C VAL A 81 2.95 -30.49 -29.72
N GLY A 82 2.97 -31.60 -28.99
CA GLY A 82 2.47 -32.90 -29.46
C GLY A 82 0.94 -33.07 -29.43
N GLN A 83 0.19 -32.13 -28.84
CA GLN A 83 -1.25 -32.23 -28.62
C GLN A 83 -2.12 -31.38 -29.57
N GLY A 84 -1.56 -30.67 -30.55
CA GLY A 84 -2.36 -29.89 -31.51
C GLY A 84 -1.67 -29.56 -32.81
N ASP A 85 -2.27 -29.98 -33.93
CA ASP A 85 -2.16 -29.30 -35.22
C ASP A 85 -2.66 -27.85 -35.05
N ASP A 86 -1.95 -26.89 -35.65
CA ASP A 86 -2.15 -25.43 -35.59
C ASP A 86 -1.81 -24.72 -34.25
N ILE A 87 -0.54 -24.31 -34.16
CA ILE A 87 0.09 -23.46 -33.11
C ILE A 87 -0.72 -22.18 -32.80
N ALA A 88 -1.59 -21.72 -33.69
CA ALA A 88 -2.37 -20.48 -33.48
C ALA A 88 -3.60 -20.67 -32.57
N ASN A 89 -4.25 -21.85 -32.59
CA ASN A 89 -5.46 -22.10 -31.80
C ASN A 89 -5.16 -22.69 -30.41
N THR A 90 -4.03 -23.40 -30.26
CA THR A 90 -3.62 -24.00 -28.98
C THR A 90 -3.21 -22.93 -27.94
N VAL A 91 -2.81 -21.74 -28.36
CA VAL A 91 -2.30 -20.67 -27.48
C VAL A 91 -3.42 -19.94 -26.73
N GLU A 92 -4.67 -20.01 -27.20
CA GLU A 92 -5.85 -19.50 -26.47
C GLU A 92 -6.29 -20.44 -25.33
N GLU A 93 -6.04 -21.75 -25.42
CA GLU A 93 -6.46 -22.74 -24.41
C GLU A 93 -5.42 -22.92 -23.27
N PHE A 94 -4.12 -22.79 -23.55
CA PHE A 94 -3.07 -22.79 -22.52
C PHE A 94 -2.88 -21.37 -21.95
N SER A 95 -3.85 -20.93 -21.14
CA SER A 95 -3.84 -19.64 -20.44
C SER A 95 -3.26 -19.72 -19.02
N ASP A 96 -2.64 -20.84 -18.64
CA ASP A 96 -2.16 -21.02 -17.28
C ASP A 96 -0.86 -20.23 -17.05
N GLU A 97 -0.89 -19.34 -16.06
CA GLU A 97 0.29 -18.62 -15.57
C GLU A 97 1.35 -19.65 -15.12
N PRO A 98 2.67 -19.44 -15.35
CA PRO A 98 3.72 -20.38 -14.93
C PRO A 98 3.61 -20.85 -13.47
N THR A 99 3.09 -20.00 -12.58
CA THR A 99 2.79 -20.36 -11.18
C THR A 99 1.88 -21.58 -11.09
N GLU A 100 0.76 -21.61 -11.81
CA GLU A 100 -0.24 -22.68 -11.73
C GLU A 100 0.31 -23.99 -12.28
N ILE A 101 1.01 -23.93 -13.42
CA ILE A 101 1.68 -25.08 -14.02
C ILE A 101 2.68 -25.70 -13.05
N ILE A 102 3.53 -24.86 -12.45
CA ILE A 102 4.58 -25.32 -11.53
C ILE A 102 3.96 -25.81 -10.21
N SER A 103 2.89 -25.18 -9.71
CA SER A 103 2.14 -25.67 -8.55
C SER A 103 1.61 -27.08 -8.80
N GLY A 104 1.01 -27.33 -9.97
CA GLY A 104 0.55 -28.65 -10.36
C GLY A 104 1.69 -29.69 -10.35
N PHE A 105 2.87 -29.35 -10.87
CA PHE A 105 4.03 -30.24 -10.79
C PHE A 105 4.49 -30.52 -9.35
N VAL A 106 4.44 -29.52 -8.48
CA VAL A 106 4.77 -29.68 -7.05
C VAL A 106 3.77 -30.61 -6.36
N ASP A 107 2.48 -30.46 -6.65
CA ASP A 107 1.40 -31.27 -6.08
C ASP A 107 1.46 -32.72 -6.59
N ASP A 108 1.76 -32.92 -7.87
CA ASP A 108 1.99 -34.24 -8.47
C ASP A 108 3.18 -34.95 -7.82
N PHE A 109 4.29 -34.21 -7.61
CA PHE A 109 5.45 -34.74 -6.92
C PHE A 109 5.10 -35.13 -5.47
N ALA A 110 4.47 -34.25 -4.71
CA ALA A 110 4.07 -34.54 -3.33
C ALA A 110 3.14 -35.75 -3.26
N SER A 111 2.16 -35.83 -4.17
CA SER A 111 1.24 -36.96 -4.30
C SER A 111 1.96 -38.27 -4.59
N SER A 112 3.01 -38.24 -5.41
CA SER A 112 3.83 -39.43 -5.72
C SER A 112 4.57 -40.01 -4.50
N LYS A 113 4.77 -39.20 -3.45
CA LYS A 113 5.42 -39.62 -2.20
C LYS A 113 4.47 -40.21 -1.16
N ARG A 114 3.16 -40.16 -1.42
CA ARG A 114 2.16 -40.75 -0.52
C ARG A 114 2.27 -42.28 -0.52
N ASN A 115 2.73 -42.84 0.59
CA ASN A 115 2.82 -44.29 0.75
C ASN A 115 1.43 -44.96 0.91
N LEU A 116 1.26 -46.16 0.31
CA LEU A 116 0.03 -46.97 0.36
C LEU A 116 -0.47 -47.33 1.78
N PHE A 117 0.42 -47.30 2.79
CA PHE A 117 0.09 -47.57 4.20
C PHE A 117 -0.49 -46.35 4.96
N GLY A 118 -0.41 -45.15 4.39
CA GLY A 118 -1.04 -43.95 4.96
C GLY A 118 -2.57 -43.94 4.89
N ARG A 119 -3.19 -44.96 4.29
CA ARG A 119 -4.66 -45.13 4.19
C ARG A 119 -5.33 -45.57 5.50
N VAL A 120 -4.58 -45.83 6.57
CA VAL A 120 -5.13 -46.26 7.87
C VAL A 120 -5.51 -45.04 8.72
N SER A 121 -6.76 -44.61 8.50
CA SER A 121 -7.76 -43.82 9.25
C SER A 121 -7.46 -42.98 10.51
N GLY A 122 -6.27 -43.02 11.15
CA GLY A 122 -5.99 -42.26 12.38
C GLY A 122 -4.94 -41.15 12.27
N TRP A 123 -4.06 -41.22 11.27
CA TRP A 123 -3.00 -40.21 11.02
C TRP A 123 -3.47 -39.05 10.12
N LEU A 124 -4.65 -39.19 9.51
CA LEU A 124 -5.17 -38.35 8.41
C LEU A 124 -6.28 -37.36 8.83
N SER A 125 -6.49 -37.09 10.12
CA SER A 125 -7.32 -35.93 10.47
C SER A 125 -6.65 -34.70 9.85
N GLY A 126 -7.31 -34.06 8.88
CA GLY A 126 -6.71 -33.02 8.00
C GLY A 126 -5.97 -31.95 8.78
N GLU A 127 -6.55 -31.52 9.90
CA GLU A 127 -5.98 -30.55 10.85
C GLU A 127 -4.60 -31.01 11.37
N SER A 128 -4.48 -32.26 11.86
CA SER A 128 -3.21 -32.77 12.39
C SER A 128 -2.10 -33.00 11.34
N ARG A 129 -2.45 -33.03 10.05
CA ARG A 129 -1.50 -33.16 8.94
C ARG A 129 -1.03 -31.78 8.48
N GLU A 130 -1.94 -30.83 8.35
CA GLU A 130 -1.63 -29.44 8.00
C GLU A 130 -0.71 -28.81 9.05
N ASP A 131 -1.02 -28.98 10.35
CA ASP A 131 -0.15 -28.52 11.45
C ASP A 131 1.29 -29.07 11.33
N LYS A 132 1.44 -30.35 10.97
CA LYS A 132 2.76 -30.97 10.78
C LYS A 132 3.49 -30.42 9.56
N ILE A 133 2.78 -30.11 8.48
CA ILE A 133 3.38 -29.51 7.29
C ILE A 133 3.90 -28.11 7.64
N ASP A 134 3.10 -27.32 8.36
CA ASP A 134 3.46 -25.98 8.80
C ASP A 134 4.66 -26.01 9.77
N ASP A 135 4.64 -26.89 10.77
CA ASP A 135 5.75 -27.09 11.70
C ASP A 135 7.05 -27.46 10.96
N PHE A 136 6.96 -28.37 9.98
CA PHE A 136 8.11 -28.83 9.21
C PHE A 136 8.65 -27.75 8.26
N ALA A 137 7.75 -26.99 7.61
CA ALA A 137 8.12 -25.85 6.79
C ALA A 137 8.80 -24.76 7.64
N GLN A 138 8.22 -24.43 8.79
CA GLN A 138 8.76 -23.45 9.73
C GLN A 138 10.13 -23.88 10.29
N GLU A 139 10.32 -25.16 10.60
CA GLU A 139 11.62 -25.70 11.01
C GLU A 139 12.67 -25.52 9.90
N MET A 140 12.31 -25.84 8.65
CA MET A 140 13.21 -25.66 7.50
C MET A 140 13.54 -24.19 7.24
N GLU A 141 12.60 -23.26 7.43
CA GLU A 141 12.85 -21.82 7.30
C GLU A 141 13.75 -21.30 8.41
N THR A 142 13.46 -21.66 9.66
CA THR A 142 14.25 -21.24 10.84
C THR A 142 15.70 -21.71 10.73
N ASN A 143 15.92 -22.91 10.22
CA ASN A 143 17.25 -23.49 10.02
C ASN A 143 17.91 -23.07 8.69
N VAL A 144 17.26 -22.25 7.87
CA VAL A 144 17.74 -21.84 6.52
C VAL A 144 18.10 -23.06 5.65
N PHE A 145 17.37 -24.16 5.83
CA PHE A 145 17.64 -25.43 5.17
C PHE A 145 17.63 -25.30 3.63
N TRP A 146 16.65 -24.55 3.12
CA TRP A 146 16.52 -24.20 1.71
C TRP A 146 16.29 -22.69 1.55
N SER A 147 17.38 -21.95 1.60
CA SER A 147 17.41 -20.49 1.44
C SER A 147 16.62 -20.02 0.22
N ILE A 148 15.98 -18.85 0.32
CA ILE A 148 15.20 -18.25 -0.76
C ILE A 148 16.02 -18.13 -2.06
N ASP A 149 17.28 -17.71 -2.02
CA ASP A 149 18.13 -17.56 -3.22
C ASP A 149 18.29 -18.88 -3.99
N ARG A 150 18.40 -20.00 -3.27
CA ARG A 150 18.47 -21.35 -3.87
C ARG A 150 17.14 -21.78 -4.45
N ARG A 151 16.02 -21.33 -3.87
CA ARG A 151 14.67 -21.59 -4.40
C ARG A 151 14.41 -20.75 -5.65
N GLU A 152 14.83 -19.49 -5.64
CA GLU A 152 14.75 -18.58 -6.80
C GLU A 152 15.55 -19.10 -8.00
N ALA A 153 16.76 -19.63 -7.80
CA ALA A 153 17.54 -20.22 -8.88
C ALA A 153 16.86 -21.45 -9.53
N ILE A 154 16.08 -22.21 -8.77
CA ILE A 154 15.25 -23.30 -9.33
C ILE A 154 14.05 -22.72 -10.07
N ALA A 155 13.35 -21.75 -9.46
CA ALA A 155 12.21 -21.10 -10.07
C ALA A 155 12.53 -20.46 -11.43
N GLU A 156 13.69 -19.80 -11.57
CA GLU A 156 14.17 -19.25 -12.84
C GLU A 156 14.24 -20.32 -13.94
N ILE A 157 14.80 -21.50 -13.63
CA ILE A 157 14.87 -22.63 -14.57
C ILE A 157 13.47 -23.12 -14.95
N LEU A 158 12.57 -23.25 -13.97
CA LEU A 158 11.22 -23.74 -14.21
C LEU A 158 10.41 -22.78 -15.09
N ILE A 159 10.48 -21.47 -14.82
CA ILE A 159 9.80 -20.44 -15.60
C ILE A 159 10.25 -20.48 -17.06
N MET A 160 11.56 -20.53 -17.32
CA MET A 160 12.10 -20.58 -18.69
C MET A 160 11.63 -21.81 -19.48
N ASN A 161 11.32 -22.92 -18.79
CA ASN A 161 10.83 -24.13 -19.43
C ASN A 161 9.32 -24.11 -19.70
N VAL A 162 8.52 -23.44 -18.86
CA VAL A 162 7.04 -23.48 -18.97
C VAL A 162 6.42 -22.24 -19.61
N ASP A 163 7.14 -21.10 -19.66
CA ASP A 163 6.62 -19.86 -20.24
C ASP A 163 6.69 -19.87 -21.79
N LEU A 164 5.81 -20.66 -22.40
CA LEU A 164 5.72 -20.85 -23.85
C LEU A 164 5.46 -19.53 -24.60
N LYS A 165 4.71 -18.61 -23.99
CA LYS A 165 4.36 -17.30 -24.57
C LYS A 165 5.47 -16.26 -24.40
N ARG A 166 6.54 -16.57 -23.66
CA ARG A 166 7.65 -15.64 -23.36
C ARG A 166 7.16 -14.35 -22.70
N ALA A 167 6.10 -14.46 -21.91
CA ALA A 167 5.47 -13.34 -21.24
C ALA A 167 6.20 -12.95 -19.95
N PHE A 168 6.96 -13.89 -19.37
CA PHE A 168 7.58 -13.78 -18.05
C PHE A 168 9.08 -14.05 -18.05
N HIS A 169 9.69 -14.38 -19.20
CA HIS A 169 11.14 -14.44 -19.35
C HIS A 169 11.62 -13.89 -20.69
N CYS A 170 12.88 -13.47 -20.72
CA CYS A 170 13.54 -13.08 -21.95
C CYS A 170 14.06 -14.31 -22.69
N SER A 171 13.74 -14.45 -23.99
CA SER A 171 14.28 -15.53 -24.83
C SER A 171 15.19 -15.01 -25.96
N THR A 172 15.72 -13.78 -25.83
CA THR A 172 16.62 -13.21 -26.84
C THR A 172 17.96 -13.93 -26.83
N LYS A 173 18.45 -14.28 -28.03
CA LYS A 173 19.72 -14.96 -28.26
C LYS A 173 20.72 -14.04 -28.98
N PHE A 174 22.01 -14.26 -28.76
CA PHE A 174 23.10 -13.39 -29.23
C PHE A 174 24.29 -14.21 -29.73
N ASP A 175 25.03 -13.65 -30.68
CA ASP A 175 26.26 -14.26 -31.23
C ASP A 175 27.50 -13.98 -30.36
N SER A 176 27.40 -13.03 -29.42
CA SER A 176 28.54 -12.66 -28.56
C SER A 176 28.12 -12.22 -27.16
N ALA A 177 29.03 -12.41 -26.20
CA ALA A 177 28.87 -11.94 -24.83
C ALA A 177 28.69 -10.42 -24.71
N GLN A 178 29.31 -9.64 -25.61
CA GLN A 178 29.18 -8.18 -25.62
C GLN A 178 27.75 -7.73 -25.98
N GLN A 179 27.12 -8.39 -26.95
CA GLN A 179 25.73 -8.13 -27.31
C GLN A 179 24.77 -8.50 -26.16
N LEU A 180 25.01 -9.63 -25.50
CA LEU A 180 24.24 -10.04 -24.33
C LEU A 180 24.35 -9.01 -23.20
N ALA A 181 25.55 -8.59 -22.83
CA ALA A 181 25.76 -7.56 -21.78
C ALA A 181 25.08 -6.23 -22.15
N GLY A 182 25.14 -5.83 -23.42
CA GLY A 182 24.43 -4.65 -23.93
C GLY A 182 22.91 -4.79 -23.92
N HIS A 183 22.38 -6.01 -23.97
CA HIS A 183 20.96 -6.29 -23.82
C HIS A 183 20.52 -6.31 -22.35
N GLU A 184 21.28 -6.94 -21.45
CA GLU A 184 20.90 -7.09 -20.03
C GLU A 184 20.59 -5.75 -19.35
N THR A 185 21.33 -4.70 -19.70
CA THR A 185 21.09 -3.33 -19.21
C THR A 185 19.78 -2.70 -19.67
N ARG A 186 19.17 -3.23 -20.74
CA ARG A 186 17.93 -2.74 -21.37
C ARG A 186 16.80 -3.77 -21.35
N CYS A 187 17.05 -4.99 -20.88
CA CYS A 187 16.07 -6.07 -20.81
C CYS A 187 14.87 -5.65 -19.97
N SER A 188 13.65 -5.92 -20.43
CA SER A 188 12.41 -5.61 -19.68
C SER A 188 12.30 -6.40 -18.37
N PHE A 189 13.01 -7.52 -18.25
CA PHE A 189 13.05 -8.33 -17.02
C PHE A 189 14.20 -7.97 -16.08
N ARG A 190 15.10 -7.06 -16.47
CA ARG A 190 16.20 -6.61 -15.60
C ARG A 190 15.66 -6.06 -14.29
N ILE A 191 16.40 -6.25 -13.22
CA ILE A 191 16.02 -5.77 -11.90
C ILE A 191 16.30 -4.27 -11.79
N LEU A 192 15.28 -3.51 -11.41
CA LEU A 192 15.38 -2.11 -11.01
C LEU A 192 15.15 -1.98 -9.51
N GLY A 193 15.85 -1.03 -8.88
CA GLY A 193 15.51 -0.53 -7.56
C GLY A 193 14.62 0.70 -7.68
N CYS A 194 13.67 0.87 -6.77
CA CYS A 194 12.90 2.11 -6.68
C CYS A 194 13.83 3.31 -6.43
N THR A 195 13.58 4.43 -7.11
CA THR A 195 14.33 5.68 -6.94
C THR A 195 13.72 6.61 -5.89
N ASN A 196 12.54 6.28 -5.34
CA ASN A 196 11.91 7.07 -4.28
C ASN A 196 12.66 6.85 -2.96
N GLU A 197 13.03 7.95 -2.31
CA GLU A 197 13.72 7.94 -1.02
C GLU A 197 12.99 7.08 0.01
N GLY A 198 13.71 6.17 0.66
CA GLY A 198 13.16 5.23 1.65
C GLY A 198 12.55 3.94 1.08
N CYS A 199 12.27 3.86 -0.22
CA CYS A 199 11.77 2.62 -0.84
C CYS A 199 12.92 1.66 -1.15
N LYS A 200 12.86 0.43 -0.61
CA LYS A 200 13.84 -0.64 -0.86
C LYS A 200 13.35 -1.69 -1.86
N ALA A 201 12.24 -1.45 -2.53
CA ALA A 201 11.65 -2.39 -3.47
C ALA A 201 12.60 -2.64 -4.65
N LYS A 202 12.68 -3.91 -5.05
CA LYS A 202 13.35 -4.37 -6.26
C LYS A 202 12.33 -5.14 -7.10
N PHE A 203 12.22 -4.80 -8.37
CA PHE A 203 11.23 -5.36 -9.30
C PHE A 203 11.81 -5.41 -10.72
N SER A 204 11.23 -6.24 -11.58
CA SER A 204 11.59 -6.26 -13.01
C SER A 204 11.16 -4.97 -13.69
N ALA A 205 11.94 -4.46 -14.66
CA ALA A 205 11.67 -3.19 -15.31
C ALA A 205 10.27 -3.07 -15.95
N ILE A 206 9.69 -4.20 -16.38
CA ILE A 206 8.32 -4.29 -16.88
C ILE A 206 7.26 -3.84 -15.85
N HIS A 207 7.56 -3.96 -14.55
CA HIS A 207 6.67 -3.56 -13.45
C HIS A 207 6.93 -2.15 -12.92
N ALA A 208 7.83 -1.40 -13.56
CA ALA A 208 8.22 -0.08 -13.07
C ALA A 208 7.06 0.91 -12.98
N GLU A 209 6.17 0.90 -13.99
CA GLU A 209 4.99 1.77 -14.00
C GLU A 209 3.99 1.40 -12.90
N LYS A 210 3.67 0.11 -12.77
CA LYS A 210 2.80 -0.40 -11.70
C LYS A 210 3.34 -0.01 -10.33
N HIS A 211 4.63 -0.25 -10.09
CA HIS A 211 5.26 0.15 -8.85
C HIS A 211 5.18 1.67 -8.62
N ASP A 212 5.45 2.50 -9.64
CA ASP A 212 5.38 3.95 -9.53
C ASP A 212 3.97 4.47 -9.19
N LEU A 213 2.91 3.79 -9.64
CA LEU A 213 1.53 4.10 -9.31
C LEU A 213 1.18 3.75 -7.86
N GLU A 214 1.81 2.72 -7.29
CA GLU A 214 1.46 2.14 -5.99
C GLU A 214 2.50 2.44 -4.89
N CYS A 215 3.65 3.03 -5.25
CA CYS A 215 4.78 3.19 -4.35
C CYS A 215 4.38 4.01 -3.09
N PRO A 216 4.53 3.46 -1.88
CA PRO A 216 4.15 4.13 -0.64
C PRO A 216 5.08 5.29 -0.28
N PHE A 217 6.28 5.32 -0.85
CA PHE A 217 7.28 6.37 -0.64
C PHE A 217 7.23 7.47 -1.72
N LYS A 218 6.35 7.34 -2.71
CA LYS A 218 6.22 8.35 -3.74
C LYS A 218 5.60 9.62 -3.16
N VAL A 219 6.22 10.76 -3.46
CA VAL A 219 5.72 12.08 -3.10
C VAL A 219 4.65 12.51 -4.12
N ILE A 220 3.41 12.61 -3.65
CA ILE A 220 2.23 12.93 -4.46
C ILE A 220 1.53 14.20 -3.93
N PRO A 221 0.77 14.93 -4.75
CA PRO A 221 -0.03 16.06 -4.27
C PRO A 221 -1.03 15.64 -3.19
N CYS A 222 -1.31 16.53 -2.23
CA CYS A 222 -2.32 16.30 -1.21
C CYS A 222 -3.70 15.99 -1.82
N GLU A 223 -4.38 14.96 -1.31
CA GLU A 223 -5.72 14.56 -1.76
C GLU A 223 -6.80 15.60 -1.43
N GLN A 224 -6.61 16.35 -0.33
CA GLN A 224 -7.45 17.49 0.02
C GLN A 224 -7.09 18.77 -0.75
N LYS A 225 -6.17 18.69 -1.72
CA LYS A 225 -5.76 19.78 -2.62
C LYS A 225 -5.19 21.00 -1.90
N CYS A 226 -4.48 20.79 -0.79
CA CYS A 226 -3.60 21.82 -0.24
C CYS A 226 -2.36 22.00 -1.14
N SER A 227 -1.50 22.97 -0.84
CA SER A 227 -0.29 23.29 -1.62
C SER A 227 0.85 22.27 -1.46
N GLU A 228 0.76 21.38 -0.48
CA GLU A 228 1.85 20.46 -0.13
C GLU A 228 1.87 19.20 -1.02
N ARG A 229 3.07 18.63 -1.18
CA ARG A 229 3.25 17.28 -1.73
C ARG A 229 3.72 16.37 -0.61
N ILE A 230 2.99 15.27 -0.41
CA ILE A 230 3.12 14.39 0.74
C ILE A 230 3.56 13.02 0.27
N VAL A 231 4.42 12.36 1.06
CA VAL A 231 4.75 10.95 0.85
C VAL A 231 3.46 10.13 0.98
N ARG A 232 3.14 9.27 0.02
CA ARG A 232 1.85 8.56 -0.04
C ARG A 232 1.44 7.91 1.29
N HIS A 233 2.35 7.20 1.97
CA HIS A 233 2.04 6.54 3.24
C HIS A 233 1.75 7.50 4.41
N ASP A 234 2.17 8.77 4.31
CA ASP A 234 1.91 9.82 5.30
C ASP A 234 0.64 10.64 4.99
N MET A 235 -0.03 10.40 3.86
CA MET A 235 -1.17 11.19 3.38
C MET A 235 -2.30 11.27 4.40
N ASP A 236 -2.72 10.11 4.93
CA ASP A 236 -3.81 10.05 5.91
C ASP A 236 -3.48 10.87 7.17
N ARG A 237 -2.26 10.70 7.68
CA ARG A 237 -1.79 11.45 8.86
C ARG A 237 -1.81 12.94 8.57
N HIS A 238 -1.31 13.37 7.41
CA HIS A 238 -1.34 14.78 7.00
C HIS A 238 -2.79 15.31 6.97
N CYS A 239 -3.68 14.65 6.22
CA CYS A 239 -5.08 15.02 6.03
C CYS A 239 -5.88 15.13 7.34
N ILE A 240 -5.53 14.34 8.35
CA ILE A 240 -6.24 14.30 9.64
C ILE A 240 -5.61 15.22 10.69
N THR A 241 -4.34 15.58 10.59
CA THR A 241 -3.66 16.30 11.69
C THR A 241 -3.32 17.73 11.35
N ILE A 242 -2.59 17.94 10.26
CA ILE A 242 -1.91 19.21 9.96
C ILE A 242 -2.35 19.84 8.65
N CYS A 243 -3.18 19.16 7.86
CA CYS A 243 -3.61 19.70 6.57
C CYS A 243 -4.47 20.95 6.78
N PRO A 244 -4.15 22.09 6.13
CA PRO A 244 -4.97 23.30 6.22
C PRO A 244 -6.36 23.11 5.61
N MET A 245 -6.53 22.12 4.73
CA MET A 245 -7.80 21.78 4.08
C MET A 245 -8.65 20.80 4.90
N LYS A 246 -8.14 20.30 6.02
CA LYS A 246 -8.87 19.43 6.93
C LYS A 246 -10.19 20.09 7.35
N LEU A 247 -11.29 19.35 7.24
CA LEU A 247 -12.58 19.81 7.75
C LEU A 247 -12.58 19.86 9.28
N VAL A 248 -12.96 21.01 9.82
CA VAL A 248 -13.14 21.23 11.26
C VAL A 248 -14.55 21.75 11.51
N ASN A 249 -15.13 21.37 12.64
CA ASN A 249 -16.33 22.02 13.15
C ASN A 249 -15.96 23.40 13.70
N CYS A 250 -16.87 24.36 13.56
CA CYS A 250 -16.73 25.66 14.19
C CYS A 250 -16.47 25.50 15.71
N PRO A 251 -15.51 26.23 16.32
CA PRO A 251 -15.30 26.19 17.77
C PRO A 251 -16.53 26.57 18.61
N PHE A 252 -17.52 27.22 17.99
CA PHE A 252 -18.83 27.55 18.58
C PHE A 252 -19.90 26.45 18.39
N TYR A 253 -19.51 25.24 17.97
CA TYR A 253 -20.43 24.12 17.72
C TYR A 253 -21.29 23.78 18.92
N GLN A 254 -20.68 23.68 20.12
CA GLN A 254 -21.38 23.33 21.35
C GLN A 254 -22.44 24.36 21.78
N VAL A 255 -22.35 25.59 21.29
CA VAL A 255 -23.27 26.68 21.64
C VAL A 255 -24.27 27.00 20.52
N GLY A 256 -24.19 26.33 19.36
CA GLY A 256 -25.22 26.40 18.31
C GLY A 256 -24.71 26.58 16.88
N CYS A 257 -23.41 26.80 16.66
CA CYS A 257 -22.87 26.97 15.31
C CYS A 257 -22.48 25.63 14.65
N HIS A 258 -23.38 25.04 13.87
CA HIS A 258 -23.17 23.72 13.26
C HIS A 258 -22.40 23.75 11.92
N SER A 259 -21.64 24.81 11.65
CA SER A 259 -20.84 24.93 10.43
C SER A 259 -19.59 24.03 10.49
N ALA A 260 -19.27 23.40 9.36
CA ALA A 260 -18.03 22.67 9.12
C ALA A 260 -17.36 23.22 7.86
N PHE A 261 -16.04 23.43 7.92
CA PHE A 261 -15.28 24.08 6.85
C PHE A 261 -13.79 23.71 6.91
N PRO A 262 -13.01 23.94 5.84
CA PRO A 262 -11.55 23.78 5.87
C PRO A 262 -10.91 24.61 6.98
N GLN A 263 -9.95 24.05 7.71
CA GLN A 263 -9.28 24.71 8.84
C GLN A 263 -8.73 26.10 8.50
N CYS A 264 -8.18 26.29 7.29
CA CYS A 264 -7.69 27.59 6.82
C CYS A 264 -8.77 28.69 6.73
N ASN A 265 -10.06 28.33 6.72
CA ASN A 265 -11.17 29.28 6.66
C ASN A 265 -11.71 29.68 8.04
N LEU A 266 -11.10 29.22 9.14
CA LEU A 266 -11.59 29.47 10.50
C LEU A 266 -11.76 30.97 10.80
N GLU A 267 -10.71 31.77 10.59
CA GLU A 267 -10.74 33.22 10.85
C GLU A 267 -11.81 33.93 10.01
N LYS A 268 -11.89 33.56 8.72
CA LYS A 268 -12.89 34.10 7.80
C LYS A 268 -14.32 33.78 8.26
N HIS A 269 -14.59 32.53 8.63
CA HIS A 269 -15.90 32.15 9.16
C HIS A 269 -16.23 32.88 10.46
N CYS A 270 -15.31 32.93 11.41
CA CYS A 270 -15.53 33.56 12.72
C CYS A 270 -15.82 35.06 12.59
N SER A 271 -15.14 35.76 11.69
CA SER A 271 -15.40 37.17 11.39
C SER A 271 -16.74 37.40 10.67
N GLU A 272 -17.07 36.61 9.65
CA GLU A 272 -18.35 36.72 8.92
C GLU A 272 -19.57 36.34 9.79
N CYS A 273 -19.38 35.41 10.73
CA CYS A 273 -20.43 34.92 11.64
C CYS A 273 -20.34 35.50 13.05
N LEU A 274 -19.57 36.57 13.28
CA LEU A 274 -19.33 37.12 14.62
C LEU A 274 -20.64 37.42 15.37
N ARG A 275 -21.62 38.02 14.68
CA ARG A 275 -22.90 38.39 15.28
C ARG A 275 -23.68 37.19 15.81
N SER A 276 -23.70 36.07 15.09
CA SER A 276 -24.38 34.84 15.55
C SER A 276 -23.59 34.19 16.69
N HIS A 277 -22.25 34.17 16.62
CA HIS A 277 -21.40 33.69 17.70
C HIS A 277 -21.62 34.47 19.01
N LEU A 278 -21.69 35.81 18.96
CA LEU A 278 -22.04 36.65 20.10
C LEU A 278 -23.40 36.28 20.69
N MET A 279 -24.41 36.06 19.84
CA MET A 279 -25.75 35.66 20.28
C MET A 279 -25.71 34.33 21.03
N TYR A 280 -25.05 33.30 20.48
CA TYR A 280 -24.93 31.99 21.11
C TYR A 280 -24.23 32.06 22.47
N VAL A 281 -23.10 32.79 22.54
CA VAL A 281 -22.36 32.93 23.81
C VAL A 281 -23.16 33.72 24.85
N LEU A 282 -23.83 34.81 24.46
CA LEU A 282 -24.68 35.58 25.38
C LEU A 282 -25.88 34.78 25.89
N GLN A 283 -26.50 33.95 25.05
CA GLN A 283 -27.57 33.03 25.48
C GLN A 283 -27.08 32.06 26.56
N VAL A 284 -25.87 31.52 26.41
CA VAL A 284 -25.26 30.61 27.40
C VAL A 284 -24.89 31.36 28.68
N LEU A 285 -24.36 32.59 28.57
CA LEU A 285 -23.93 33.39 29.72
C LEU A 285 -25.08 33.89 30.59
N HIS A 286 -26.17 34.35 29.98
CA HIS A 286 -27.27 35.00 30.69
C HIS A 286 -28.44 34.05 31.01
N LYS A 287 -28.41 32.80 30.49
CA LYS A 287 -29.47 31.77 30.66
C LYS A 287 -30.89 32.34 30.43
N GLN A 288 -31.95 31.61 30.77
CA GLN A 288 -33.35 32.02 30.49
C GLN A 288 -33.82 33.31 31.21
N GLU A 289 -32.94 34.03 31.89
CA GLU A 289 -33.26 35.27 32.61
C GLU A 289 -33.36 36.50 31.69
N ALA A 290 -32.76 36.44 30.50
CA ALA A 290 -32.78 37.53 29.51
C ALA A 290 -33.69 37.21 28.31
N SER A 291 -34.54 38.15 27.90
CA SER A 291 -35.31 38.02 26.66
C SER A 291 -34.40 38.08 25.42
N VAL A 292 -34.85 37.48 24.31
CA VAL A 292 -34.09 37.50 23.04
C VAL A 292 -33.84 38.95 22.58
N GLU A 293 -34.79 39.84 22.80
CA GLU A 293 -34.68 41.27 22.48
C GLU A 293 -33.59 41.97 23.32
N GLU A 294 -33.44 41.61 24.59
CA GLU A 294 -32.38 42.12 25.45
C GLU A 294 -31.00 41.66 24.95
N LEU A 295 -30.86 40.38 24.60
CA LEU A 295 -29.63 39.85 24.02
C LEU A 295 -29.28 40.54 22.69
N ARG A 296 -30.26 40.80 21.81
CA ARG A 296 -30.04 41.56 20.56
C ARG A 296 -29.54 42.98 20.82
N ARG A 297 -30.06 43.67 21.84
CA ARG A 297 -29.58 45.01 22.22
C ARG A 297 -28.13 44.97 22.71
N ARG A 298 -27.76 43.96 23.50
CA ARG A 298 -26.38 43.78 23.95
C ARG A 298 -25.41 43.51 22.81
N VAL A 299 -25.79 42.67 21.84
CA VAL A 299 -24.99 42.45 20.62
C VAL A 299 -24.77 43.77 19.86
N GLN A 300 -25.83 44.56 19.66
CA GLN A 300 -25.71 45.87 18.99
C GLN A 300 -24.80 46.85 19.75
N LEU A 301 -24.77 46.78 21.08
CA LEU A 301 -23.90 47.61 21.89
C LEU A 301 -22.44 47.17 21.73
N LEU A 302 -22.17 45.86 21.82
CA LEU A 302 -20.85 45.27 21.60
C LEU A 302 -20.30 45.60 20.20
N GLU A 303 -21.14 45.51 19.16
CA GLU A 303 -20.77 45.85 17.77
C GLU A 303 -20.36 47.32 17.60
N LYS A 304 -20.90 48.22 18.43
CA LYS A 304 -20.61 49.66 18.38
C LYS A 304 -19.42 50.08 19.24
N THR A 305 -18.84 49.16 20.02
CA THR A 305 -17.66 49.46 20.82
C THR A 305 -16.41 49.51 19.95
N HIS A 306 -15.38 50.24 20.39
CA HIS A 306 -14.06 50.25 19.76
C HIS A 306 -13.32 48.89 19.81
N THR A 307 -13.94 47.86 20.39
CA THR A 307 -13.35 46.53 20.62
C THR A 307 -13.85 45.46 19.64
N LEU A 308 -14.47 45.87 18.53
CA LEU A 308 -14.92 44.94 17.48
C LEU A 308 -13.77 44.09 16.92
N SER A 309 -12.55 44.63 16.83
CA SER A 309 -11.35 43.86 16.44
C SER A 309 -11.08 42.72 17.43
N GLU A 310 -11.03 43.03 18.73
CA GLU A 310 -10.81 42.05 19.81
C GLU A 310 -11.88 40.95 19.81
N LEU A 311 -13.14 41.32 19.53
CA LEU A 311 -14.24 40.35 19.40
C LEU A 311 -14.09 39.46 18.16
N SER A 312 -13.58 40.00 17.05
CA SER A 312 -13.38 39.23 15.81
C SER A 312 -12.18 38.28 15.86
N GLU A 313 -11.17 38.61 16.67
CA GLU A 313 -9.97 37.79 16.90
C GLU A 313 -10.24 36.63 17.88
N ALA A 314 -11.35 36.67 18.62
CA ALA A 314 -11.74 35.62 19.54
C ALA A 314 -12.39 34.43 18.78
N LEU A 315 -11.57 33.47 18.38
CA LEU A 315 -11.96 32.35 17.51
C LEU A 315 -12.66 31.18 18.24
N ASP A 316 -12.87 31.27 19.55
CA ASP A 316 -13.50 30.21 20.34
C ASP A 316 -14.40 30.74 21.46
N VAL A 317 -15.25 29.87 22.00
CA VAL A 317 -16.24 30.21 23.04
C VAL A 317 -15.60 30.80 24.29
N ARG A 318 -14.45 30.27 24.73
CA ARG A 318 -13.77 30.72 25.95
C ARG A 318 -13.19 32.11 25.74
N SER A 319 -12.46 32.30 24.66
CA SER A 319 -11.85 33.59 24.29
C SER A 319 -12.94 34.65 24.12
N LEU A 320 -14.02 34.35 23.38
CA LEU A 320 -15.11 35.31 23.16
C LEU A 320 -15.86 35.64 24.47
N THR A 321 -16.05 34.65 25.34
CA THR A 321 -16.65 34.85 26.67
C THR A 321 -15.83 35.82 27.53
N LEU A 322 -14.50 35.71 27.51
CA LEU A 322 -13.63 36.60 28.28
C LEU A 322 -13.76 38.04 27.79
N VAL A 323 -13.69 38.25 26.47
CA VAL A 323 -13.83 39.59 25.87
C VAL A 323 -15.21 40.17 26.19
N ILE A 324 -16.30 39.40 26.02
CA ILE A 324 -17.66 39.86 26.35
C ILE A 324 -17.75 40.31 27.82
N LYS A 325 -17.26 39.50 28.76
CA LYS A 325 -17.34 39.82 30.20
C LYS A 325 -16.55 41.07 30.55
N GLU A 326 -15.37 41.23 29.96
CA GLU A 326 -14.56 42.44 30.15
C GLU A 326 -15.29 43.68 29.63
N GLN A 327 -15.91 43.59 28.45
CA GLN A 327 -16.69 44.69 27.88
C GLN A 327 -17.93 45.00 28.72
N GLU A 328 -18.68 43.99 29.18
CA GLU A 328 -19.81 44.19 30.08
C GLU A 328 -19.40 44.87 31.40
N ALA A 329 -18.23 44.53 31.96
CA ALA A 329 -17.70 45.16 33.16
C ALA A 329 -17.30 46.64 32.91
N LYS A 330 -16.67 46.94 31.77
CA LYS A 330 -16.34 48.31 31.34
C LYS A 330 -17.61 49.14 31.18
N MET A 331 -18.64 48.61 30.52
CA MET A 331 -19.93 49.28 30.32
C MET A 331 -20.62 49.58 31.66
N LYS A 332 -20.71 48.60 32.57
CA LYS A 332 -21.28 48.80 33.92
C LYS A 332 -20.50 49.82 34.76
N LYS A 333 -19.19 49.95 34.56
CA LYS A 333 -18.38 50.98 35.22
C LYS A 333 -18.73 52.37 34.68
N LEU A 334 -18.74 52.52 33.35
CA LEU A 334 -19.13 53.76 32.67
C LEU A 334 -20.54 54.22 33.05
N GLU A 335 -21.52 53.31 33.11
CA GLU A 335 -22.88 53.61 33.53
C GLU A 335 -22.96 54.16 34.96
N ARG A 336 -22.22 53.54 35.91
CA ARG A 336 -22.15 54.02 37.30
C ARG A 336 -21.51 55.40 37.39
N ASP A 337 -20.42 55.62 36.67
CA ASP A 337 -19.71 56.90 36.66
C ASP A 337 -20.62 58.02 36.09
N LEU A 338 -21.37 57.73 35.02
CA LEU A 338 -22.35 58.67 34.45
C LEU A 338 -23.52 58.97 35.39
N SER A 339 -24.05 57.96 36.12
CA SER A 339 -25.11 58.18 37.10
C SER A 339 -24.64 59.09 38.23
N ASN A 340 -23.45 58.83 38.78
CA ASN A 340 -22.85 59.64 39.83
C ASN A 340 -22.66 61.11 39.39
N ILE A 341 -22.21 61.34 38.15
CA ILE A 341 -22.10 62.71 37.59
C ILE A 341 -23.47 63.39 37.53
N ARG A 342 -24.50 62.67 37.07
CA ARG A 342 -25.86 63.21 36.93
C ARG A 342 -26.49 63.58 38.28
N ASP A 343 -26.27 62.76 39.30
CA ASP A 343 -26.80 62.99 40.63
C ASP A 343 -26.07 64.15 41.33
N ASN A 344 -24.75 64.26 41.15
CA ASN A 344 -23.96 65.42 41.58
C ASN A 344 -24.41 66.72 40.90
N GLN A 345 -24.75 66.68 39.60
CA GLN A 345 -25.28 67.83 38.88
C GLN A 345 -26.69 68.25 39.36
N LYS A 346 -27.53 67.29 39.78
CA LYS A 346 -28.85 67.58 40.37
C LYS A 346 -28.70 68.22 41.76
N LEU A 347 -27.80 67.69 42.60
CA LEU A 347 -27.49 68.26 43.91
C LEU A 347 -26.95 69.70 43.77
N ALA A 348 -26.05 69.95 42.81
CA ALA A 348 -25.53 71.29 42.55
C ALA A 348 -26.59 72.29 42.02
N LYS A 349 -27.68 71.82 41.41
CA LYS A 349 -28.80 72.65 40.94
C LYS A 349 -29.84 72.94 42.03
N ASN A 350 -29.92 72.13 43.08
CA ASN A 350 -30.86 72.31 44.20
C ASN A 350 -30.29 73.15 45.37
N VAL A 351 -29.03 73.59 45.27
CA VAL A 351 -28.33 74.44 46.27
C VAL A 351 -28.26 75.92 45.83
N LYS A 352 -28.93 76.27 44.73
CA LYS A 352 -29.24 77.65 44.32
C LYS A 352 -30.75 77.87 44.40
#